data_AF-A0A166XMW5-F1
#
_entry.id   AF-A0A166XMW5-F1
#
_cell.length_a   1.000
_cell.length_b   1.000
_cell.length_c   1.000
_cell.angle_alpha   90.00
_cell.angle_beta   90.00
_cell.angle_gamma   90.00
#
_symmetry.space_group_name_H-M   'P 1'
#
loop_
_entity.id
_entity.type
_entity.pdbx_description
1 polymer ?
#
loop_
_entity_poly.entity_id
_entity_poly.type
_entity_poly.pdbx_seq_one_letter_code
_entity_poly.pdbx_strand_id
1 'polypeptide(L)' 'MLHTISKIDSEKQIAYLESTNARNISFYESFGFKVLGEVSAGDSPAIYPMLRQAKS' A
#
# COMPACT_ATOMS: atom_id res chain seq x y z
N MET A 1 -10.02 -7.04 2.10
CA MET A 1 -9.26 -5.83 2.51
C MET A 1 -9.92 -5.11 3.68
N LEU A 2 -11.21 -4.78 3.62
CA LEU A 2 -11.91 -4.02 4.68
C LEU A 2 -11.72 -4.60 6.09
N HIS A 3 -11.87 -5.91 6.28
CA HIS A 3 -11.63 -6.56 7.58
C HIS A 3 -10.23 -6.28 8.14
N THR A 4 -9.19 -6.45 7.32
CA THR A 4 -7.79 -6.18 7.71
C THR A 4 -7.58 -4.71 8.06
N ILE A 5 -8.16 -3.80 7.28
CA ILE A 5 -8.08 -2.35 7.50
C ILE A 5 -8.71 -1.96 8.83
N SER A 6 -9.91 -2.46 9.11
CA SER A 6 -10.58 -2.23 10.39
C SER A 6 -9.74 -2.70 11.57
N LYS A 7 -9.06 -3.83 11.44
CA LYS A 7 -8.13 -4.32 12.45
C LYS A 7 -6.93 -3.38 12.64
N ILE A 8 -6.27 -2.98 11.55
CA ILE A 8 -5.14 -2.03 11.57
C ILE A 8 -5.51 -0.73 12.28
N ASP A 9 -6.69 -0.18 11.98
CA ASP A 9 -7.19 1.05 12.61
C ASP A 9 -7.45 0.84 14.11
N SER A 10 -8.13 -0.26 14.48
CA SER A 10 -8.42 -0.57 15.89
C SER A 10 -7.17 -0.77 16.75
N GLU A 11 -6.12 -1.34 16.16
CA GLU A 11 -4.84 -1.63 16.83
C GLU A 11 -3.83 -0.49 16.69
N LYS A 12 -4.21 0.62 16.02
CA LYS A 12 -3.36 1.79 15.72
C LYS A 12 -2.03 1.40 15.07
N GLN A 13 -2.07 0.41 14.19
CA GLN A 13 -0.89 -0.09 13.49
C GLN A 13 -0.69 0.58 12.13
N ILE A 14 0.50 0.41 11.56
CA ILE A 14 0.76 0.72 10.16
C ILE A 14 0.59 -0.54 9.29
N ALA A 15 0.34 -0.35 8.01
CA ALA A 15 0.40 -1.43 7.04
C ALA A 15 1.29 -1.08 5.86
N TYR A 16 2.08 -2.06 5.42
CA TYR A 16 3.00 -1.96 4.29
C TYR A 16 2.64 -3.02 3.25
N LEU A 17 2.78 -2.66 1.98
CA LEU A 17 2.71 -3.58 0.87
C LEU A 17 3.63 -3.15 -0.26
N GLU A 18 3.89 -4.07 -1.17
CA GLU A 18 4.58 -3.82 -2.43
C GLU A 18 3.66 -4.21 -3.58
N SER A 19 3.46 -3.31 -4.54
CA SER A 19 2.74 -3.61 -5.76
C SER A 19 3.71 -3.66 -6.93
N THR A 20 3.62 -4.68 -7.78
CA THR A 20 4.37 -4.76 -9.05
C THR A 20 3.51 -4.35 -10.26
N ASN A 21 2.28 -3.91 -10.01
CA ASN A 21 1.32 -3.56 -11.06
C ASN A 21 0.74 -2.17 -10.80
N ALA A 22 1.19 -1.19 -11.59
CA ALA A 22 0.78 0.20 -11.46
C ALA A 22 -0.75 0.39 -11.52
N ARG A 23 -1.49 -0.48 -12.21
CA ARG A 23 -2.97 -0.41 -12.26
C ARG A 23 -3.63 -0.67 -10.92
N ASN A 24 -2.96 -1.36 -9.99
CA ASN A 24 -3.50 -1.64 -8.67
C ASN A 24 -3.27 -0.49 -7.68
N ILE A 25 -2.43 0.50 -8.01
CA ILE A 25 -2.09 1.61 -7.10
C ILE A 25 -3.36 2.33 -6.65
N SER A 26 -4.22 2.77 -7.57
CA SER A 26 -5.45 3.48 -7.22
C SER A 26 -6.42 2.66 -6.37
N PHE A 27 -6.42 1.33 -6.53
CA PHE A 27 -7.19 0.43 -5.66
C PHE A 27 -6.66 0.47 -4.22
N TYR A 28 -5.34 0.43 -4.00
CA TYR A 28 -4.76 0.53 -2.66
C TYR A 28 -4.87 1.95 -2.08
N GLU A 29 -4.73 2.99 -2.89
CA GLU A 29 -4.94 4.38 -2.47
C GLU A 29 -6.35 4.62 -1.94
N SER A 30 -7.37 3.99 -2.54
CA SER A 30 -8.75 4.06 -2.04
C SER A 30 -8.91 3.55 -0.60
N PHE A 31 -8.01 2.67 -0.16
CA PHE A 31 -7.94 2.16 1.21
C PHE A 31 -7.05 2.99 2.15
N GLY A 32 -6.46 4.07 1.66
CA GLY A 32 -5.62 5.00 2.42
C GLY A 32 -4.13 4.66 2.40
N PHE A 33 -3.68 3.76 1.53
CA PHE A 33 -2.26 3.57 1.27
C PHE A 33 -1.71 4.74 0.45
N LYS A 34 -0.42 5.04 0.62
CA LYS A 34 0.32 6.05 -0.13
C LYS A 34 1.58 5.43 -0.69
N VAL A 35 1.90 5.72 -1.95
CA VAL A 35 3.16 5.31 -2.57
C VAL A 35 4.32 6.01 -1.84
N LEU A 36 5.33 5.24 -1.45
CA LEU A 36 6.57 5.76 -0.86
C LEU A 36 7.63 6.05 -1.93
N GLY A 37 7.58 5.33 -3.05
CA GLY A 37 8.48 5.50 -4.18
C GLY A 37 8.24 4.45 -5.26
N GLU A 38 9.10 4.46 -6.26
CA GLU A 38 9.16 3.47 -7.32
C GLU A 38 10.57 2.88 -7.35
N VAL A 39 10.66 1.55 -7.36
CA VAL A 39 11.93 0.82 -7.42
C VAL A 39 11.90 -0.08 -8.65
N SER A 40 12.88 0.10 -9.53
CA SER A 40 13.00 -0.66 -10.77
C SER A 40 14.39 -1.27 -10.89
N ALA A 41 14.46 -2.53 -11.33
CA ALA A 41 15.70 -3.28 -11.46
C ALA A 41 15.82 -3.86 -12.88
N GLY A 42 16.52 -3.12 -13.75
CA GLY A 42 16.64 -3.44 -15.17
C GLY A 42 15.25 -3.54 -15.83
N ASP A 43 15.02 -4.62 -16.56
CA ASP A 43 13.77 -4.87 -17.28
C ASP A 43 12.65 -5.49 -16.42
N SER A 44 12.87 -5.59 -15.10
CA SER A 44 11.85 -6.11 -14.18
C SER A 44 10.70 -5.11 -14.01
N PRO A 45 9.45 -5.56 -13.79
CA PRO A 45 8.34 -4.67 -13.46
C PRO A 45 8.68 -3.79 -12.25
N ALA A 46 8.34 -2.50 -12.35
CA ALA A 46 8.52 -1.57 -11.26
C ALA A 46 7.76 -2.03 -10.00
N ILE A 47 8.41 -1.91 -8.85
CA ILE A 47 7.83 -2.14 -7.53
C ILE A 47 7.44 -0.78 -6.94
N TYR A 48 6.23 -0.72 -6.41
CA TYR A 48 5.67 0.44 -5.74
C TYR A 48 5.46 0.07 -4.26
N PRO A 49 6.44 0.36 -3.37
CA PRO A 49 6.25 0.29 -1.93
C PRO A 49 5.14 1.27 -1.51
N MET A 50 4.17 0.79 -0.74
CA MET A 50 3.05 1.61 -0.27
C MET A 50 2.84 1.46 1.24
N LEU A 51 2.59 2.58 1.92
CA LEU A 51 2.36 2.62 3.36
C LEU A 51 1.00 3.22 3.67
N ARG A 52 0.32 2.62 4.64
CA ARG A 52 -0.90 3.14 5.25
C ARG A 52 -0.67 3.38 6.73
N GLN A 53 -1.02 4.57 7.19
CA GLN A 53 -1.13 4.88 8.62
C GLN A 53 -2.51 4.46 9.13
N ALA A 54 -2.62 4.06 10.40
CA ALA A 54 -3.92 3.93 11.05
C ALA A 54 -4.68 5.27 10.98
N LYS A 55 -5.97 5.19 10.70
CA LYS A 55 -6.85 6.36 10.83
C LYS A 55 -7.23 6.53 12.30
N SER A 56 -7.29 7.78 12.74
CA SER A 56 -7.75 8.17 14.09
C SER A 56 -9.24 7.92 14.28
#